data_AF-A0A445AHK0-F1
#
_entry.id   AF-A0A445AHK0-F1
#
_cell.length_a   1.000
_cell.length_b   1.000
_cell.length_c   1.000
_cell.angle_alpha   90.00
_cell.angle_beta   90.00
_cell.angle_gamma   90.00
#
_symmetry.space_group_name_H-M   'P 1'
#
loop_
_entity.id
_entity.type
_entity.pdbx_description
1 polymer ?
#
loop_
_entity_poly.entity_id
_entity_poly.type
_entity_poly.pdbx_seq_one_letter_code
_entity_poly.pdbx_strand_id
1 'polypeptide(L)'
;MPVISVVIPQLKTNQLRWTFTGGFQARQSLIIRGLFPMLADPRHPAESKSATNESILKVALDHGKACGIVKPHDRIVVCQKVGDSSVVKIIELED
;
A
#
# COMPACT_ATOMS: atom_id res chain seq x y z
N MET A 1 -4.45 17.64 0.06
CA MET A 1 -5.02 16.29 0.10
C MET A 1 -3.87 15.30 0.19
N PRO A 2 -3.70 14.60 1.33
CA PRO A 2 -2.62 13.64 1.52
C PRO A 2 -2.84 12.40 0.66
N VAL A 3 -1.77 11.85 0.07
CA VAL A 3 -1.82 10.60 -0.70
C VAL A 3 -0.90 9.59 -0.04
N ILE A 4 -1.40 8.43 0.34
CA ILE A 4 -0.57 7.33 0.83
C ILE A 4 -0.19 6.46 -0.36
N SER A 5 1.11 6.28 -0.60
CA SER A 5 1.63 5.37 -1.65
C SER A 5 2.19 4.13 -0.99
N VAL A 6 1.56 2.98 -1.28
CA VAL A 6 1.96 1.71 -0.70
C VAL A 6 2.83 0.95 -1.70
N VAL A 7 4.05 0.63 -1.31
CA VAL A 7 4.95 -0.22 -2.08
C VAL A 7 4.95 -1.61 -1.46
N ILE A 8 4.61 -2.61 -2.27
CA ILE A 8 4.60 -4.01 -1.86
C ILE A 8 5.98 -4.60 -2.19
N PRO A 9 6.78 -5.00 -1.19
CA PRO A 9 8.09 -5.59 -1.44
C PRO A 9 7.95 -6.95 -2.11
N GLN A 10 8.86 -7.27 -3.03
CA GLN A 10 9.00 -8.64 -3.53
C GLN A 10 10.09 -9.35 -2.74
N LEU A 11 9.75 -10.52 -2.23
CA LEU A 11 10.70 -11.42 -1.61
C LEU A 11 11.37 -12.30 -2.68
N LYS A 12 12.68 -12.18 -2.82
CA LYS A 12 13.49 -13.02 -3.71
C LYS A 12 14.47 -13.83 -2.89
N THR A 13 14.62 -15.12 -3.22
CA THR A 13 15.61 -16.02 -2.62
C THR A 13 16.45 -16.67 -3.69
N ASN A 14 17.74 -16.81 -3.40
CA ASN A 14 18.67 -17.63 -4.20
C ASN A 14 19.09 -18.91 -3.46
N GLN A 15 18.22 -19.42 -2.57
CA GLN A 15 18.45 -20.58 -1.68
C GLN A 15 19.44 -20.33 -0.53
N LEU A 16 20.33 -19.33 -0.63
CA LEU A 16 21.31 -18.98 0.41
C LEU A 16 20.92 -17.71 1.20
N ARG A 17 20.21 -16.77 0.58
CA ARG A 17 19.83 -15.49 1.19
C ARG A 17 18.46 -15.02 0.70
N TRP A 18 17.67 -14.48 1.63
CA TRP A 18 16.46 -13.73 1.34
C TRP A 18 16.78 -12.26 1.07
N THR A 19 16.20 -11.70 0.02
CA THR A 19 16.35 -10.29 -0.36
C THR A 19 14.98 -9.68 -0.59
N PHE A 20 14.79 -8.45 -0.11
CA PHE A 20 13.57 -7.68 -0.30
C PHE A 20 13.81 -6.54 -1.29
N THR A 21 12.88 -6.34 -2.21
CA THR A 21 12.83 -5.15 -3.08
C THR A 21 11.80 -4.14 -2.54
N GLY A 22 11.62 -2.99 -3.17
CA GLY A 22 10.58 -2.01 -2.80
C GLY A 22 11.10 -0.82 -1.98
N GLY A 23 12.14 -1.00 -1.18
CA GLY A 23 12.65 0.06 -0.31
C GLY A 23 13.19 1.29 -1.06
N PHE A 24 13.84 1.09 -2.21
CA PHE A 24 14.28 2.21 -3.05
C PHE A 24 13.08 2.91 -3.72
N GLN A 25 12.13 2.15 -4.25
CA GLN A 25 10.91 2.70 -4.86
C GLN A 25 10.12 3.57 -3.87
N ALA A 26 9.94 3.09 -2.63
CA ALA A 26 9.25 3.84 -1.58
C ALA A 26 9.97 5.15 -1.23
N ARG A 27 11.31 5.15 -1.16
CA ARG A 27 12.08 6.37 -0.90
C ARG A 27 12.05 7.35 -2.07
N GLN A 28 12.09 6.85 -3.31
CA GLN A 28 12.03 7.70 -4.51
C GLN A 28 10.69 8.46 -4.59
N SER A 29 9.60 7.87 -4.09
CA SER A 29 8.30 8.53 -3.99
C SER A 29 8.31 9.81 -3.13
N LEU A 30 9.29 10.01 -2.24
CA LEU A 30 9.44 11.25 -1.46
C LEU A 30 9.76 12.49 -2.30
N ILE A 31 10.17 12.31 -3.57
CA ILE A 31 10.39 13.42 -4.51
C ILE A 31 9.07 14.14 -4.82
N ILE A 32 7.94 13.45 -4.72
CA ILE A 32 6.62 14.00 -5.02
C ILE A 32 6.01 14.63 -3.77
N ARG A 33 5.79 15.95 -3.83
CA ARG A 33 5.13 16.69 -2.76
C ARG A 33 3.73 16.13 -2.48
N GLY A 34 3.44 15.87 -1.20
CA GLY A 34 2.13 15.41 -0.73
C GLY A 34 1.94 13.89 -0.73
N LEU A 35 2.97 13.14 -1.13
CA LEU A 35 2.99 11.69 -1.05
C LEU A 35 3.59 11.21 0.28
N PHE A 36 2.91 10.29 0.94
CA PHE A 36 3.32 9.60 2.15
C PHE A 36 3.64 8.15 1.77
N PRO A 37 4.89 7.83 1.41
CA PRO A 37 5.24 6.49 1.00
C PRO A 37 5.30 5.53 2.20
N MET A 38 4.79 4.33 2.00
CA MET A 38 4.78 3.24 2.96
C MET A 38 5.33 1.99 2.28
N LEU A 39 6.25 1.30 2.94
CA LEU A 39 6.67 -0.04 2.52
C LEU A 39 5.86 -1.06 3.30
N ALA A 40 5.08 -1.89 2.61
CA ALA A 40 4.25 -2.91 3.23
C ALA A 40 5.08 -4.08 3.76
N ASP A 41 4.51 -4.86 4.69
CA ASP A 41 5.16 -6.08 5.19
C ASP A 41 5.21 -7.15 4.07
N PRO A 42 6.38 -7.78 3.82
CA PRO A 42 6.55 -8.83 2.82
C PRO A 42 5.76 -10.12 3.08
N ARG A 43 5.18 -10.29 4.28
CA ARG A 43 4.25 -11.37 4.60
C ARG A 43 2.93 -11.27 3.84
N HIS A 44 2.64 -10.12 3.23
CA HIS A 44 1.54 -9.97 2.29
C HIS A 44 2.06 -10.30 0.88
N PRO A 45 1.81 -11.53 0.36
CA PRO A 45 2.40 -11.97 -0.88
C PRO A 45 1.95 -11.10 -2.06
N ALA A 46 2.90 -10.50 -2.78
CA ALA A 46 2.66 -9.78 -4.03
C ALA A 46 2.07 -10.64 -5.17
N GLU A 47 1.75 -11.91 -4.90
CA GLU A 47 1.11 -12.79 -5.85
C GLU A 47 -0.27 -12.23 -6.20
N SER A 48 -0.53 -12.22 -7.50
CA SER A 48 -1.63 -11.64 -8.28
C SER A 48 -3.05 -12.13 -7.93
N LYS A 49 -3.27 -12.62 -6.72
CA LYS A 49 -4.56 -13.09 -6.23
C LYS A 49 -5.29 -11.94 -5.54
N SER A 50 -6.53 -11.70 -5.97
CA SER A 50 -7.39 -10.60 -5.51
C SER A 50 -7.50 -10.44 -3.98
N ALA A 51 -7.27 -11.51 -3.21
CA ALA A 51 -7.33 -11.53 -1.76
C ALA A 51 -6.18 -10.76 -1.06
N THR A 52 -4.97 -10.68 -1.66
CA THR A 52 -3.85 -9.98 -1.00
C THR A 52 -4.08 -8.47 -0.95
N ASN A 53 -4.78 -7.92 -1.95
CA ASN A 53 -5.02 -6.48 -2.06
C ASN A 53 -5.84 -5.90 -0.89
N GLU A 54 -6.78 -6.67 -0.34
CA GLU A 54 -7.60 -6.21 0.79
C GLU A 54 -6.81 -6.13 2.09
N SER A 55 -5.91 -7.10 2.34
CA SER A 55 -5.04 -7.09 3.52
C SER A 55 -4.09 -5.88 3.53
N ILE A 56 -3.55 -5.53 2.36
CA ILE A 56 -2.63 -4.40 2.20
C ILE A 56 -3.39 -3.07 2.31
N LEU A 57 -4.60 -3.00 1.76
CA LEU A 57 -5.47 -1.85 1.92
C LEU A 57 -5.77 -1.59 3.39
N LYS A 58 -6.09 -2.63 4.17
CA LYS A 58 -6.33 -2.51 5.61
C LYS A 58 -5.11 -1.94 6.35
N VAL A 59 -3.92 -2.46 6.08
CA VAL A 59 -2.68 -1.95 6.71
C VAL A 59 -2.42 -0.49 6.37
N ALA A 60 -2.67 -0.09 5.12
CA ALA A 60 -2.52 1.31 4.70
C ALA A 60 -3.55 2.24 5.37
N LEU A 61 -4.79 1.76 5.53
CA LEU A 61 -5.84 2.47 6.26
C LEU A 61 -5.50 2.63 7.74
N ASP A 62 -5.06 1.56 8.40
CA ASP A 62 -4.67 1.56 9.81
C ASP A 62 -3.51 2.54 10.05
N HIS A 63 -2.51 2.54 9.15
CA HIS A 63 -1.43 3.52 9.19
C HIS A 63 -1.94 4.96 8.97
N GLY A 64 -2.86 5.17 8.03
CA GLY A 64 -3.50 6.47 7.82
C GLY A 64 -4.25 6.97 9.05
N LYS A 65 -5.02 6.09 9.72
CA LYS A 65 -5.74 6.38 10.97
C LYS A 65 -4.73 6.73 12.08
N ALA A 66 -3.69 5.93 12.27
CA ALA A 66 -2.65 6.14 13.28
C ALA A 66 -1.85 7.44 13.07
N CYS A 67 -1.59 7.82 11.82
CA CYS A 67 -0.93 9.08 11.48
C CYS A 67 -1.87 10.30 11.52
N GLY A 68 -3.17 10.12 11.80
CA GLY A 68 -4.16 11.19 11.79
C GLY A 68 -4.43 11.78 10.40
N ILE A 69 -4.09 11.04 9.34
CA ILE A 69 -4.28 11.44 7.93
C ILE A 69 -5.74 11.25 7.52
N VAL A 70 -6.39 10.22 8.06
CA VAL A 70 -7.79 9.90 7.82
C VAL A 70 -8.52 9.71 9.15
N LYS A 71 -9.81 10.07 9.17
CA LYS A 71 -10.69 9.97 10.33
C LYS A 71 -11.92 9.10 10.00
N PRO A 72 -12.65 8.61 11.02
CA PRO A 72 -13.96 8.04 10.81
C PRO A 72 -14.85 8.95 9.95
N HIS A 73 -15.66 8.33 9.09
CA HIS A 73 -16.56 8.97 8.13
C HIS A 73 -15.88 9.79 7.01
N ASP A 74 -14.55 9.83 6.95
CA ASP A 74 -13.86 10.39 5.79
C ASP A 74 -14.11 9.50 4.57
N ARG A 75 -14.24 10.13 3.40
CA ARG A 75 -14.29 9.43 2.11
C ARG A 75 -12.92 9.43 1.49
N ILE A 76 -12.41 8.24 1.16
CA ILE A 76 -11.11 8.10 0.53
C ILE A 76 -11.22 7.50 -0.87
N VAL A 77 -10.24 7.82 -1.70
CA VAL A 77 -10.09 7.24 -3.04
C VAL A 77 -9.00 6.18 -2.98
N VAL A 78 -9.35 4.95 -3.38
CA VAL A 78 -8.43 3.82 -3.46
C VAL A 78 -8.13 3.53 -4.92
N CYS A 79 -6.87 3.67 -5.30
CA CYS A 79 -6.36 3.32 -6.62
C CYS A 79 -5.50 2.05 -6.50
N GLN A 80 -5.95 0.95 -7.11
CA GLN A 80 -5.27 -0.34 -7.01
C GLN A 80 -5.21 -1.05 -8.36
N LYS A 81 -4.17 -1.87 -8.55
CA LYS A 81 -4.10 -2.81 -9.67
C LYS A 81 -4.62 -4.17 -9.20
N VAL A 82 -5.68 -4.68 -9.84
CA VAL A 82 -6.27 -5.99 -9.57
C VAL A 82 -6.13 -6.84 -10.82
N GLY A 83 -5.23 -7.82 -10.77
CA GLY A 83 -4.80 -8.54 -11.98
C GLY A 83 -4.24 -7.56 -13.00
N ASP A 84 -4.81 -7.54 -14.20
CA ASP A 84 -4.41 -6.62 -15.27
C ASP A 84 -5.19 -5.30 -15.27
N SER A 85 -6.26 -5.19 -14.49
CA SER A 85 -7.13 -4.02 -14.44
C SER A 85 -6.66 -2.99 -13.41
N SER A 86 -6.85 -1.71 -13.75
CA SER A 86 -6.74 -0.59 -12.81
C SER A 86 -8.11 -0.26 -12.27
N VAL A 87 -8.28 -0.33 -10.94
CA VAL A 87 -9.56 -0.12 -10.26
C VAL A 87 -9.45 1.11 -9.38
N VAL A 88 -10.44 1.99 -9.48
CA VAL A 88 -10.62 3.14 -8.59
C VAL A 88 -11.92 2.94 -7.82
N LYS A 89 -11.85 3.04 -6.49
CA LYS A 89 -13.02 2.94 -5.60
C LYS A 89 -13.06 4.14 -4.67
N ILE A 90 -14.26 4.57 -4.31
CA ILE A 90 -14.49 5.52 -3.24
C ILE A 90 -15.09 4.74 -2.09
N ILE A 91 -14.48 4.81 -0.92
CA ILE A 91 -14.97 4.15 0.29
C ILE A 91 -15.15 5.19 1.39
N GLU A 92 -16.20 5.03 2.18
CA GLU A 92 -16.39 5.77 3.42
C GLU A 92 -15.77 4.96 4.56
N LEU A 93 -14.99 5.61 5.41
CA LEU A 93 -14.37 4.95 6.55
C LEU A 93 -15.38 4.74 7.66
N GLU A 94 -15.51 3.50 8.09
CA GLU A 94 -16.19 3.15 9.33
C GLU A 94 -15.36 3.61 10.55
N ASP A 95 -16.03 3.71 11.69
CA ASP A 95 -15.42 4.07 12.99
C ASP A 95 -14.14 3.25 13.29
#